data_AF-A0A7Y4RJI9-F1
#
_entry.id   AF-A0A7Y4RJI9-F1
#
_cell.length_a   1.000
_cell.length_b   1.000
_cell.length_c   1.000
_cell.angle_alpha   90.00
_cell.angle_beta   90.00
_cell.angle_gamma   90.00
#
_symmetry.space_group_name_H-M   'P 1'
#
loop_
_entity.id
_entity.type
_entity.pdbx_description
1 polymer ?
#
loop_
_entity_poly.entity_id
_entity_poly.type
_entity_poly.pdbx_seq_one_letter_code
_entity_poly.pdbx_strand_id
1 'polypeptide(L)'
;MKRRYPIVAAALLLAIPLFLLAQGRSRRFSPEELPPNPPYDGRITYARIRYAAPGLEFGFQGRDPKWDHDYPRSDRHFPKILEELTSIRVRPDLSAILTLDDPELMKYPFAYICETGYWRPNDAEVLGLRNYLLKGGFLIVDDFEGNQWYNTEAQFRRVLPEARLIPLTPGMPVFDSFYHITSLTYNHPVYGVPASFFGIFEDNDPTKRLLVVVNYNFDVSEYWEFSDEGYYAVDLTNEAYKLGVNYVIYTLSH
;
A
#
# COMPACT_ATOMS: atom_id res chain seq x y z
N MET A 1 62.81 22.45 -40.32
CA MET A 1 62.32 23.07 -39.07
C MET A 1 61.00 23.79 -39.31
N LYS A 2 59.89 23.22 -38.86
CA LYS A 2 58.62 23.89 -38.53
C LYS A 2 57.76 22.87 -37.79
N ARG A 3 57.74 22.98 -36.45
CA ARG A 3 56.88 22.21 -35.54
C ARG A 3 55.42 22.64 -35.74
N ARG A 4 54.51 21.69 -35.91
CA ARG A 4 53.08 21.87 -35.61
C ARG A 4 52.55 20.60 -34.95
N TYR A 5 51.81 20.82 -33.87
CA TYR A 5 51.41 19.90 -32.81
C TYR A 5 50.37 18.86 -33.27
N PRO A 6 50.31 17.66 -32.66
CA PRO A 6 49.19 16.74 -32.87
C PRO A 6 47.95 17.28 -32.15
N ILE A 7 46.82 17.28 -32.86
CA ILE A 7 45.49 17.55 -32.29
C ILE A 7 45.14 16.38 -31.37
N VAL A 8 45.31 16.58 -30.07
CA VAL A 8 44.64 15.81 -29.02
C VAL A 8 43.40 16.62 -28.64
N ALA A 9 42.27 16.30 -29.26
CA ALA A 9 40.94 16.79 -28.85
C ALA A 9 39.84 15.98 -29.55
N ALA A 10 39.50 14.82 -29.01
CA ALA A 10 38.20 14.17 -29.20
C ALA A 10 37.95 13.27 -27.99
N ALA A 11 37.89 13.91 -26.82
CA ALA A 11 37.42 13.30 -25.60
C ALA A 11 35.88 13.30 -25.62
N LEU A 12 35.30 12.14 -25.29
CA LEU A 12 33.99 11.98 -24.66
C LEU A 12 32.81 12.68 -25.34
N LEU A 13 32.07 12.00 -26.21
CA LEU A 13 30.68 12.42 -26.49
C LEU A 13 29.78 11.33 -27.12
N LEU A 14 29.85 10.07 -26.66
CA LEU A 14 28.85 9.06 -27.07
C LEU A 14 28.72 7.90 -26.07
N ALA A 15 28.64 8.23 -24.78
CA ALA A 15 28.07 7.34 -23.78
C ALA A 15 26.97 8.11 -23.04
N ILE A 16 25.90 8.45 -23.76
CA ILE A 16 24.64 8.77 -23.10
C ILE A 16 24.22 7.46 -22.44
N PRO A 17 24.12 7.38 -21.11
CA PRO A 17 23.75 6.14 -20.47
C PRO A 17 22.34 5.79 -20.92
N LEU A 18 22.22 4.64 -21.60
CA LEU A 18 20.98 3.95 -21.96
C LEU A 18 20.14 3.53 -20.72
N PHE A 19 20.44 4.09 -19.55
CA PHE A 19 19.81 3.79 -18.26
C PHE A 19 18.48 4.51 -18.02
N LEU A 20 18.11 5.50 -18.83
CA LEU A 20 16.82 6.20 -18.72
C LEU A 20 15.69 5.56 -19.56
N LEU A 21 15.97 4.52 -20.35
CA LEU A 21 14.97 3.83 -21.17
C LEU A 21 14.51 2.49 -20.59
N ALA A 22 15.01 2.10 -19.40
CA ALA A 22 14.67 0.85 -18.74
C ALA A 22 13.88 1.02 -17.43
N GLN A 23 13.45 2.25 -17.08
CA GLN A 23 12.34 2.38 -16.14
C GLN A 23 11.11 1.84 -16.87
N GLY A 24 10.69 0.63 -16.50
CA GLY A 24 9.48 0.02 -16.99
C GLY A 24 8.36 1.03 -16.87
N ARG A 25 7.80 1.45 -18.00
CA ARG A 25 6.54 2.20 -18.03
C ARG A 25 5.48 1.31 -17.39
N SER A 26 5.29 1.42 -16.08
CA SER A 26 4.04 1.03 -15.45
C SER A 26 2.95 1.78 -16.20
N ARG A 27 2.15 1.04 -16.98
CA ARG A 27 0.96 1.60 -17.63
C ARG A 27 0.01 1.96 -16.50
N ARG A 28 0.06 3.20 -16.03
CA ARG A 28 -0.99 3.79 -15.19
C ARG A 28 -2.28 3.75 -16.00
N PHE A 29 -3.29 3.04 -15.48
CA PHE A 29 -4.53 2.82 -16.19
C PHE A 29 -5.36 4.09 -16.20
N SER A 30 -5.92 4.46 -17.36
CA SER A 30 -6.99 5.45 -17.36
C SER A 30 -8.23 4.88 -16.66
N PRO A 31 -9.10 5.68 -16.03
CA PRO A 31 -10.31 5.16 -15.37
C PRO A 31 -11.24 4.30 -16.26
N GLU A 32 -11.14 4.44 -17.58
CA GLU A 32 -11.86 3.65 -18.59
C GLU A 32 -11.19 2.31 -18.95
N GLU A 33 -9.97 2.04 -18.47
CA GLU A 33 -9.16 0.86 -18.82
C GLU A 33 -8.98 -0.14 -17.67
N LEU A 34 -9.59 0.09 -16.50
CA LEU A 34 -9.48 -0.84 -15.38
C LEU A 34 -10.12 -2.19 -15.73
N PRO A 35 -9.44 -3.32 -15.43
CA PRO A 35 -10.04 -4.62 -15.64
C PRO A 35 -11.28 -4.78 -14.75
N PRO A 36 -12.29 -5.55 -15.19
CA PRO A 36 -13.42 -5.86 -14.34
C PRO A 36 -12.95 -6.60 -13.08
N ASN A 37 -13.63 -6.35 -11.96
CA ASN A 37 -13.36 -7.07 -10.72
C ASN A 37 -13.57 -8.58 -10.92
N PRO A 38 -12.70 -9.43 -10.36
CA PRO A 38 -12.85 -10.87 -10.47
C PRO A 38 -14.17 -11.32 -9.82
N PRO A 39 -14.88 -12.32 -10.39
CA PRO A 39 -16.08 -12.85 -9.77
C PRO A 39 -15.74 -13.45 -8.40
N TYR A 40 -16.62 -13.22 -7.43
CA TYR A 40 -16.46 -13.80 -6.10
C TYR A 40 -16.62 -15.32 -6.13
N ASP A 41 -15.58 -16.05 -5.72
CA ASP A 41 -15.55 -17.51 -5.63
C ASP A 41 -15.08 -18.03 -4.26
N GLY A 42 -15.13 -17.15 -3.24
CA GLY A 42 -14.75 -17.47 -1.86
C GLY A 42 -13.24 -17.52 -1.60
N ARG A 43 -12.39 -17.27 -2.61
CA ARG A 43 -10.95 -17.08 -2.40
C ARG A 43 -10.66 -15.69 -1.84
N ILE A 44 -9.65 -15.62 -0.97
CA ILE A 44 -9.10 -14.36 -0.50
C ILE A 44 -8.55 -13.61 -1.71
N THR A 45 -9.06 -12.41 -1.93
CA THR A 45 -8.70 -11.54 -3.05
C THR A 45 -8.31 -10.20 -2.47
N TYR A 46 -7.19 -9.64 -2.93
CA TYR A 46 -6.72 -8.33 -2.49
C TYR A 46 -7.73 -7.25 -2.90
N ALA A 47 -8.32 -6.54 -1.94
CA ALA A 47 -9.27 -5.46 -2.22
C ALA A 47 -8.58 -4.10 -2.10
N ARG A 48 -8.30 -3.47 -3.24
CA ARG A 48 -7.70 -2.14 -3.32
C ARG A 48 -8.79 -1.08 -3.35
N ILE A 49 -8.69 -0.09 -2.47
CA ILE A 49 -9.63 1.01 -2.39
C ILE A 49 -9.23 2.11 -3.37
N ARG A 50 -10.11 2.36 -4.34
CA ARG A 50 -10.05 3.50 -5.23
C ARG A 50 -10.80 4.68 -4.62
N TYR A 51 -10.23 5.87 -4.72
CA TYR A 51 -10.89 7.13 -4.35
C TYR A 51 -10.50 8.26 -5.31
N ALA A 52 -11.22 9.38 -5.23
CA ALA A 52 -10.87 10.60 -5.96
C ALA A 52 -9.87 11.46 -5.17
N ALA A 53 -8.69 11.72 -5.75
CA ALA A 53 -7.70 12.63 -5.18
C ALA A 53 -7.98 14.10 -5.62
N PRO A 54 -7.86 15.10 -4.72
CA PRO A 54 -7.99 16.51 -5.08
C PRO A 54 -6.79 16.98 -5.92
N GLY A 55 -7.05 17.80 -6.94
CA GLY A 55 -6.00 18.50 -7.71
C GLY A 55 -5.55 17.87 -9.03
N LEU A 56 -6.44 17.14 -9.72
CA LEU A 56 -6.28 16.61 -11.09
C LEU A 56 -6.08 17.69 -12.19
N GLU A 57 -5.37 18.79 -11.93
CA GLU A 57 -5.09 19.82 -12.92
C GLU A 57 -3.64 19.83 -13.44
N PHE A 58 -2.55 19.65 -12.66
CA PHE A 58 -1.21 19.75 -13.25
C PHE A 58 -0.11 18.92 -12.53
N GLY A 59 0.31 17.83 -13.17
CA GLY A 59 1.56 17.11 -12.90
C GLY A 59 2.13 16.56 -14.22
N PHE A 60 3.42 16.75 -14.46
CA PHE A 60 4.08 16.36 -15.71
C PHE A 60 3.93 14.85 -15.97
N GLN A 61 3.35 14.50 -17.14
CA GLN A 61 3.12 13.13 -17.66
C GLN A 61 1.92 12.32 -17.13
N GLY A 62 0.77 12.96 -16.91
CA GLY A 62 -0.52 12.27 -16.84
C GLY A 62 -1.14 12.26 -15.45
N ARG A 63 -2.38 11.76 -15.38
CA ARG A 63 -3.16 11.69 -14.13
C ARG A 63 -2.39 10.83 -13.11
N ASP A 64 -2.10 11.37 -11.93
CA ASP A 64 -1.59 10.64 -10.77
C ASP A 64 -2.74 10.47 -9.78
N PRO A 65 -3.54 9.39 -9.89
CA PRO A 65 -4.77 9.28 -9.13
C PRO A 65 -4.55 8.83 -7.68
N LYS A 66 -3.29 8.58 -7.29
CA LYS A 66 -2.81 8.25 -5.92
C LYS A 66 -3.19 6.86 -5.43
N TRP A 67 -4.44 6.46 -5.58
CA TRP A 67 -4.90 5.14 -5.13
C TRP A 67 -4.26 3.95 -5.86
N ASP A 68 -3.67 4.18 -7.05
CA ASP A 68 -3.08 3.14 -7.91
C ASP A 68 -1.56 2.99 -7.77
N HIS A 69 -0.97 3.57 -6.72
CA HIS A 69 0.45 3.37 -6.44
C HIS A 69 0.73 1.89 -6.16
N ASP A 70 1.84 1.41 -6.73
CA ASP A 70 2.32 0.02 -6.80
C ASP A 70 1.40 -0.99 -7.49
N TYR A 71 0.23 -0.55 -7.96
CA TYR A 71 -0.67 -1.38 -8.74
C TYR A 71 -0.15 -1.57 -10.17
N PRO A 72 -0.23 -2.78 -10.76
CA PRO A 72 -0.81 -4.01 -10.20
C PRO A 72 0.24 -4.94 -9.57
N ARG A 73 1.50 -4.51 -9.39
CA ARG A 73 2.59 -5.41 -9.01
C ARG A 73 2.48 -5.84 -7.55
N SER A 74 2.34 -4.91 -6.62
CA SER A 74 2.17 -5.23 -5.20
C SER A 74 0.94 -6.11 -4.96
N ASP A 75 -0.18 -5.77 -5.62
CA ASP A 75 -1.44 -6.52 -5.64
C ASP A 75 -1.32 -7.95 -6.20
N ARG A 76 -0.23 -8.29 -6.88
CA ARG A 76 0.06 -9.64 -7.38
C ARG A 76 1.12 -10.36 -6.56
N HIS A 77 2.20 -9.65 -6.22
CA HIS A 77 3.34 -10.23 -5.52
C HIS A 77 2.98 -10.61 -4.09
N PHE A 78 2.24 -9.76 -3.38
CA PHE A 78 1.83 -10.05 -2.01
C PHE A 78 0.87 -11.24 -1.91
N PRO A 79 -0.25 -11.28 -2.66
CA PRO A 79 -1.13 -12.46 -2.66
C PRO A 79 -0.45 -13.77 -3.10
N LYS A 80 0.53 -13.71 -4.01
CA LYS A 80 1.34 -14.88 -4.37
C LYS A 80 2.14 -15.42 -3.19
N ILE A 81 2.79 -14.54 -2.42
CA ILE A 81 3.51 -14.96 -1.21
C ILE A 81 2.56 -15.52 -0.15
N LEU A 82 1.37 -14.94 0.00
CA LEU A 82 0.34 -15.47 0.90
C LEU A 82 -0.10 -16.89 0.49
N GLU A 83 -0.27 -17.14 -0.81
CA GLU A 83 -0.61 -18.47 -1.36
C GLU A 83 0.51 -19.50 -1.08
N GLU A 84 1.77 -19.12 -1.27
CA GLU A 84 2.91 -20.03 -1.10
C GLU A 84 3.21 -20.37 0.37
N LEU A 85 2.99 -19.42 1.29
CA LEU A 85 3.36 -19.57 2.69
C LEU A 85 2.25 -20.13 3.58
N THR A 86 0.99 -20.07 3.13
CA THR A 86 -0.16 -20.42 3.96
C THR A 86 -1.04 -21.45 3.28
N SER A 87 -2.00 -22.02 4.01
CA SER A 87 -3.04 -22.89 3.42
C SER A 87 -4.30 -22.10 2.98
N ILE A 88 -4.23 -20.77 2.96
CA ILE A 88 -5.35 -19.92 2.53
C ILE A 88 -5.55 -20.10 1.03
N ARG A 89 -6.81 -20.19 0.60
CA ARG A 89 -7.14 -20.15 -0.82
C ARG A 89 -7.13 -18.70 -1.29
N VAL A 90 -6.07 -18.30 -1.98
CA VAL A 90 -5.85 -16.92 -2.44
C VAL A 90 -6.09 -16.83 -3.95
N ARG A 91 -6.43 -15.63 -4.42
CA ARG A 91 -6.38 -15.23 -5.83
C ARG A 91 -5.12 -14.37 -6.03
N PRO A 92 -4.02 -14.93 -6.56
CA PRO A 92 -2.73 -14.24 -6.60
C PRO A 92 -2.56 -13.27 -7.78
N ASP A 93 -3.40 -13.38 -8.81
CA ASP A 93 -3.19 -12.76 -10.12
C ASP A 93 -4.02 -11.49 -10.36
N LEU A 94 -5.09 -11.31 -9.58
CA LEU A 94 -6.07 -10.23 -9.72
C LEU A 94 -6.46 -9.68 -8.36
N SER A 95 -6.54 -8.36 -8.26
CA SER A 95 -7.19 -7.65 -7.16
C SER A 95 -8.59 -7.16 -7.56
N ALA A 96 -9.41 -6.88 -6.55
CA ALA A 96 -10.66 -6.16 -6.71
C ALA A 96 -10.41 -4.68 -6.42
N ILE A 97 -10.77 -3.81 -7.36
CA ILE A 97 -10.69 -2.36 -7.23
C ILE A 97 -12.09 -1.85 -6.89
N LEU A 98 -12.27 -1.35 -5.69
CA LEU A 98 -13.58 -0.98 -5.12
C LEU A 98 -13.54 0.43 -4.56
N THR A 99 -14.66 1.14 -4.57
CA THR A 99 -14.85 2.32 -3.73
C THR A 99 -15.35 1.90 -2.34
N LEU A 100 -15.26 2.79 -1.36
CA LEU A 100 -15.66 2.46 0.02
C LEU A 100 -17.18 2.29 0.19
N ASP A 101 -17.98 2.83 -0.72
CA ASP A 101 -19.43 2.67 -0.79
C ASP A 101 -19.89 1.53 -1.71
N ASP A 102 -18.95 0.77 -2.29
CA ASP A 102 -19.29 -0.37 -3.15
C ASP A 102 -19.96 -1.48 -2.31
N PRO A 103 -21.16 -1.95 -2.68
CA PRO A 103 -21.86 -3.01 -1.93
C PRO A 103 -21.10 -4.33 -1.91
N GLU A 104 -20.19 -4.58 -2.86
CA GLU A 104 -19.38 -5.79 -2.94
C GLU A 104 -18.22 -5.79 -1.95
N LEU A 105 -17.83 -4.64 -1.39
CA LEU A 105 -16.72 -4.52 -0.43
C LEU A 105 -16.86 -5.48 0.76
N MET A 106 -18.09 -5.74 1.20
CA MET A 106 -18.39 -6.66 2.31
C MET A 106 -18.03 -8.12 2.03
N LYS A 107 -17.71 -8.49 0.79
CA LYS A 107 -17.26 -9.84 0.42
C LYS A 107 -15.77 -10.06 0.70
N TYR A 108 -15.03 -9.00 0.98
CA TYR A 108 -13.58 -9.02 1.18
C TYR A 108 -13.30 -8.80 2.66
N PRO A 109 -12.54 -9.70 3.32
CA PRO A 109 -12.33 -9.59 4.77
C PRO A 109 -11.35 -8.47 5.13
N PHE A 110 -10.40 -8.15 4.24
CA PHE A 110 -9.53 -6.99 4.36
C PHE A 110 -9.62 -6.12 3.10
N ALA A 111 -9.30 -4.84 3.26
CA ALA A 111 -9.11 -3.88 2.19
C ALA A 111 -7.83 -3.09 2.43
N TYR A 112 -7.25 -2.55 1.36
CA TYR A 112 -6.02 -1.78 1.37
C TYR A 112 -6.25 -0.41 0.73
N ILE A 113 -5.75 0.65 1.37
CA ILE A 113 -5.79 2.03 0.87
C ILE A 113 -4.41 2.70 1.05
N CYS A 114 -3.90 3.32 -0.01
CA CYS A 114 -2.64 4.08 -0.02
C CYS A 114 -2.87 5.59 -0.19
N GLU A 115 -1.82 6.39 0.03
CA GLU A 115 -1.77 7.83 -0.26
C GLU A 115 -2.89 8.62 0.46
N THR A 116 -3.23 8.19 1.69
CA THR A 116 -4.40 8.72 2.41
C THR A 116 -4.31 10.21 2.78
N GLY A 117 -3.17 10.88 2.59
CA GLY A 117 -3.11 12.34 2.62
C GLY A 117 -3.95 13.02 1.54
N TYR A 118 -4.19 12.35 0.41
CA TYR A 118 -5.01 12.82 -0.71
C TYR A 118 -6.43 12.27 -0.69
N TRP A 119 -6.73 11.31 0.20
CA TRP A 119 -8.06 10.74 0.30
C TRP A 119 -9.09 11.77 0.80
N ARG A 120 -10.17 11.97 0.03
CA ARG A 120 -11.30 12.86 0.33
C ARG A 120 -12.63 12.13 0.09
N PRO A 121 -13.04 11.22 0.99
CA PRO A 121 -14.25 10.43 0.80
C PRO A 121 -15.50 11.30 0.81
N ASN A 122 -16.46 10.98 -0.05
CA ASN A 122 -17.81 11.52 0.07
C ASN A 122 -18.57 10.87 1.24
N ASP A 123 -19.77 11.35 1.57
CA ASP A 123 -20.51 10.85 2.74
C ASP A 123 -20.97 9.39 2.59
N ALA A 124 -21.22 8.92 1.36
CA ALA A 124 -21.53 7.52 1.11
C ALA A 124 -20.30 6.63 1.38
N GLU A 125 -19.11 7.04 0.94
CA GLU A 125 -17.85 6.33 1.22
C GLU A 125 -17.50 6.34 2.72
N VAL A 126 -17.75 7.44 3.42
CA VAL A 126 -17.60 7.52 4.88
C VAL A 126 -18.52 6.52 5.58
N LEU A 127 -19.79 6.46 5.18
CA LEU A 127 -20.75 5.51 5.74
C LEU A 127 -20.42 4.06 5.37
N GLY A 128 -19.97 3.83 4.14
CA GLY A 128 -19.55 2.53 3.63
C GLY A 128 -18.38 1.97 4.43
N LEU A 129 -17.32 2.76 4.62
CA LEU A 129 -16.17 2.36 5.43
C LEU A 129 -16.56 2.14 6.90
N ARG A 130 -17.39 3.00 7.49
CA ARG A 130 -17.89 2.79 8.86
C ARG A 130 -18.57 1.43 8.97
N ASN A 131 -19.50 1.14 8.05
CA ASN A 131 -20.23 -0.12 8.07
C ASN A 131 -19.31 -1.32 7.85
N TYR A 132 -18.32 -1.19 6.96
CA TYR A 132 -17.35 -2.23 6.67
C TYR A 132 -16.57 -2.62 7.93
N LEU A 133 -15.97 -1.63 8.62
CA LEU A 133 -15.20 -1.86 9.85
C LEU A 133 -16.06 -2.46 10.97
N LEU A 134 -17.26 -1.90 11.20
CA LEU A 134 -18.17 -2.35 12.24
C LEU A 134 -18.77 -3.75 11.99
N LYS A 135 -18.72 -4.25 10.75
CA LYS A 135 -19.27 -5.57 10.37
C LYS A 135 -18.23 -6.66 10.22
N GLY A 136 -16.97 -6.40 10.58
CA GLY A 136 -15.92 -7.40 10.53
C GLY A 136 -14.76 -7.07 9.59
N GLY A 137 -14.93 -6.08 8.70
CA GLY A 137 -13.88 -5.69 7.77
C GLY A 137 -12.63 -5.14 8.47
N PHE A 138 -11.48 -5.43 7.90
CA PHE A 138 -10.18 -4.89 8.31
C PHE A 138 -9.63 -3.96 7.23
N LEU A 139 -9.04 -2.83 7.62
CA LEU A 139 -8.43 -1.87 6.68
C LEU A 139 -6.94 -1.72 6.96
N ILE A 140 -6.14 -1.89 5.91
CA ILE A 140 -4.71 -1.57 5.88
C ILE A 140 -4.55 -0.19 5.24
N VAL A 141 -3.98 0.75 5.97
CA VAL A 141 -3.66 2.10 5.51
C VAL A 141 -2.15 2.24 5.39
N ASP A 142 -1.69 2.71 4.25
CA ASP A 142 -0.27 2.68 3.90
C ASP A 142 0.12 3.87 3.02
N ASP A 143 1.42 4.00 2.76
CA ASP A 143 2.02 4.93 1.77
C ASP A 143 1.53 6.36 1.97
N PHE A 144 1.85 6.93 3.13
CA PHE A 144 1.65 8.35 3.42
C PHE A 144 2.59 8.83 4.52
N GLU A 145 3.01 10.09 4.44
CA GLU A 145 4.07 10.63 5.30
C GLU A 145 3.83 12.07 5.80
N GLY A 146 4.49 12.39 6.91
CA GLY A 146 4.53 13.75 7.46
C GLY A 146 3.15 14.37 7.66
N ASN A 147 2.95 15.56 7.08
CA ASN A 147 1.70 16.32 7.26
C ASN A 147 0.48 15.67 6.61
N GLN A 148 0.64 14.64 5.78
CA GLN A 148 -0.47 13.83 5.28
C GLN A 148 -1.31 13.24 6.43
N TRP A 149 -0.67 12.99 7.58
CA TRP A 149 -1.30 12.55 8.83
C TRP A 149 -2.56 13.30 9.20
N TYR A 150 -2.54 14.64 9.11
CA TYR A 150 -3.68 15.45 9.55
C TYR A 150 -4.92 15.20 8.70
N ASN A 151 -4.76 14.94 7.41
CA ASN A 151 -5.89 14.57 6.58
C ASN A 151 -6.39 13.17 6.91
N THR A 152 -5.49 12.18 6.98
CA THR A 152 -5.84 10.80 7.29
C THR A 152 -6.62 10.71 8.61
N GLU A 153 -6.12 11.37 9.65
CA GLU A 153 -6.80 11.46 10.95
C GLU A 153 -8.17 12.13 10.84
N ALA A 154 -8.27 13.25 10.09
CA ALA A 154 -9.55 13.94 9.90
C ALA A 154 -10.60 13.09 9.18
N GLN A 155 -10.20 12.31 8.15
CA GLN A 155 -11.11 11.42 7.47
C GLN A 155 -11.53 10.25 8.37
N PHE A 156 -10.61 9.67 9.15
CA PHE A 156 -10.99 8.66 10.13
C PHE A 156 -11.95 9.18 11.21
N ARG A 157 -11.82 10.44 11.64
CA ARG A 157 -12.82 11.06 12.54
C ARG A 157 -14.18 11.26 11.88
N ARG A 158 -14.28 11.35 10.55
CA ARG A 158 -15.60 11.31 9.87
C ARG A 158 -16.18 9.90 9.89
N VAL A 159 -15.35 8.90 9.61
CA VAL A 159 -15.73 7.48 9.58
C VAL A 159 -16.12 6.99 10.98
N LEU A 160 -15.30 7.24 11.99
CA LEU A 160 -15.51 6.85 13.38
C LEU A 160 -15.23 8.09 14.26
N PRO A 161 -16.25 8.85 14.69
CA PRO A 161 -16.09 10.14 15.38
C PRO A 161 -15.23 10.12 16.63
N GLU A 162 -15.21 9.00 17.35
CA GLU A 162 -14.43 8.84 18.57
C GLU A 162 -13.11 8.10 18.34
N ALA A 163 -12.78 7.71 17.11
CA ALA A 163 -11.59 6.91 16.84
C ALA A 163 -10.30 7.63 17.25
N ARG A 164 -9.41 6.85 17.86
CA ARG A 164 -8.06 7.24 18.24
C ARG A 164 -7.08 6.35 17.51
N LEU A 165 -6.04 6.97 16.96
CA LEU A 165 -4.88 6.29 16.41
C LEU A 165 -3.95 5.93 17.57
N ILE A 166 -4.03 4.70 18.04
CA ILE A 166 -3.27 4.19 19.17
C ILE A 166 -1.96 3.59 18.66
N PRO A 167 -0.79 3.97 19.20
CA PRO A 167 0.48 3.36 18.78
C PRO A 167 0.47 1.86 18.97
N LEU A 168 0.91 1.12 17.94
CA LEU A 168 1.05 -0.32 18.01
C LEU A 168 2.45 -0.72 18.51
N THR A 169 2.52 -1.84 19.20
CA THR A 169 3.76 -2.38 19.77
C THR A 169 3.95 -3.83 19.35
N PRO A 170 5.20 -4.35 19.20
CA PRO A 170 5.47 -5.71 18.75
C PRO A 170 4.71 -6.82 19.50
N GLY A 171 4.38 -6.63 20.78
CA GLY A 171 3.63 -7.62 21.58
C GLY A 171 2.13 -7.71 21.29
N MET A 172 1.59 -6.93 20.34
CA MET A 172 0.17 -6.97 19.98
C MET A 172 -0.15 -8.14 19.05
N PRO A 173 -1.35 -8.74 19.12
CA PRO A 173 -1.69 -9.97 18.35
C PRO A 173 -1.48 -9.85 16.84
N VAL A 174 -1.70 -8.66 16.26
CA VAL A 174 -1.48 -8.42 14.83
C VAL A 174 -0.02 -8.65 14.41
N PHE A 175 0.95 -8.58 15.32
CA PHE A 175 2.37 -8.82 15.03
C PHE A 175 2.86 -10.21 15.46
N ASP A 176 1.94 -11.07 15.92
CA ASP A 176 2.22 -12.46 16.33
C ASP A 176 1.18 -13.45 15.75
N SER A 177 0.45 -13.05 14.71
CA SER A 177 -0.64 -13.85 14.14
C SER A 177 -0.16 -15.03 13.29
N PHE A 178 1.00 -14.92 12.66
CA PHE A 178 1.65 -16.01 11.89
C PHE A 178 3.16 -16.01 12.09
N TYR A 179 3.78 -14.86 11.86
CA TYR A 179 5.16 -14.56 12.21
C TYR A 179 5.24 -13.86 13.55
N HIS A 180 6.29 -14.18 14.31
CA HIS A 180 6.65 -13.47 15.53
C HIS A 180 7.54 -12.26 15.20
N ILE A 181 6.96 -11.06 15.12
CA ILE A 181 7.67 -9.81 14.82
C ILE A 181 8.09 -9.14 16.13
N THR A 182 9.40 -9.03 16.36
CA THR A 182 9.96 -8.54 17.62
C THR A 182 10.35 -7.05 17.60
N SER A 183 10.33 -6.42 16.41
CA SER A 183 10.74 -5.04 16.20
C SER A 183 9.88 -4.40 15.12
N LEU A 184 9.51 -3.14 15.32
CA LEU A 184 8.82 -2.30 14.32
C LEU A 184 9.73 -1.17 13.80
N THR A 185 11.04 -1.37 13.91
CA THR A 185 12.03 -0.39 13.45
C THR A 185 12.24 -0.55 11.95
N TYR A 186 11.43 0.18 11.17
CA TYR A 186 11.52 0.26 9.73
C TYR A 186 11.74 1.72 9.29
N ASN A 187 12.25 1.90 8.08
CA ASN A 187 12.35 3.20 7.43
C ASN A 187 11.50 3.18 6.15
N HIS A 188 11.00 4.34 5.76
CA HIS A 188 10.35 4.50 4.47
C HIS A 188 11.32 4.14 3.33
N PRO A 189 10.92 3.32 2.34
CA PRO A 189 11.79 2.87 1.25
C PRO A 189 12.40 4.01 0.41
N VAL A 190 11.63 5.08 0.18
CA VAL A 190 12.05 6.24 -0.63
C VAL A 190 12.62 7.38 0.22
N TYR A 191 11.91 7.78 1.28
CA TYR A 191 12.28 8.97 2.05
C TYR A 191 13.29 8.73 3.18
N GLY A 192 13.50 7.47 3.59
CA GLY A 192 14.43 7.11 4.65
C GLY A 192 14.04 7.62 6.05
N VAL A 193 12.81 8.08 6.23
CA VAL A 193 12.28 8.52 7.53
C VAL A 193 11.80 7.32 8.36
N PRO A 194 11.90 7.35 9.70
CA PRO A 194 11.42 6.25 10.54
C PRO A 194 9.91 6.03 10.41
N ALA A 195 9.52 4.78 10.25
CA ALA A 195 8.13 4.33 10.25
C ALA A 195 7.52 4.39 11.64
N SER A 196 6.19 4.50 11.72
CA SER A 196 5.43 4.36 12.95
C SER A 196 4.10 3.69 12.67
N PHE A 197 3.69 2.77 13.53
CA PHE A 197 2.50 1.95 13.33
C PHE A 197 1.42 2.34 14.33
N PHE A 198 0.21 2.55 13.84
CA PHE A 198 -0.96 2.90 14.66
C PHE A 198 -2.13 1.98 14.35
N GLY A 199 -3.04 1.88 15.31
CA GLY A 199 -4.26 1.11 15.19
C GLY A 199 -5.48 1.89 15.61
N ILE A 200 -6.62 1.58 14.99
CA ILE A 200 -7.94 1.93 15.52
C ILE A 200 -8.57 0.63 16.01
N PHE A 201 -8.91 0.59 17.30
CA PHE A 201 -9.51 -0.57 17.94
C PHE A 201 -10.99 -0.34 18.22
N GLU A 202 -11.75 -1.43 18.33
CA GLU A 202 -13.13 -1.37 18.84
C GLU A 202 -13.17 -0.66 20.19
N ASP A 203 -14.10 0.30 20.32
CA ASP A 203 -14.25 1.16 21.50
C ASP A 203 -12.95 1.89 21.95
N ASN A 204 -11.98 2.04 21.06
CA ASN A 204 -10.63 2.54 21.37
C ASN A 204 -9.90 1.74 22.47
N ASP A 205 -10.22 0.46 22.60
CA ASP A 205 -9.64 -0.45 23.59
C ASP A 205 -8.64 -1.40 22.92
N PRO A 206 -7.32 -1.25 23.17
CA PRO A 206 -6.29 -2.12 22.57
C PRO A 206 -6.38 -3.60 22.92
N THR A 207 -7.24 -3.98 23.87
CA THR A 207 -7.53 -5.38 24.20
C THR A 207 -8.61 -5.99 23.31
N LYS A 208 -9.33 -5.18 22.54
CA LYS A 208 -10.36 -5.59 21.60
C LYS A 208 -9.82 -5.72 20.17
N ARG A 209 -10.71 -6.01 19.22
CA ARG A 209 -10.37 -6.20 17.81
C ARG A 209 -9.79 -4.91 17.21
N LEU A 210 -8.69 -5.06 16.49
CA LEU A 210 -8.08 -4.03 15.66
C LEU A 210 -8.89 -3.92 14.36
N LEU A 211 -9.42 -2.74 14.08
CA LEU A 211 -10.24 -2.46 12.89
C LEU A 211 -9.38 -1.97 11.73
N VAL A 212 -8.38 -1.15 12.04
CA VAL A 212 -7.52 -0.49 11.06
C VAL A 212 -6.09 -0.58 11.53
N VAL A 213 -5.18 -1.00 10.66
CA VAL A 213 -3.73 -0.80 10.84
C VAL A 213 -3.26 0.34 9.95
N VAL A 214 -2.44 1.22 10.52
CA VAL A 214 -1.92 2.41 9.85
C VAL A 214 -0.41 2.37 9.87
N ASN A 215 0.17 2.20 8.69
CA ASN A 215 1.61 2.26 8.43
C ASN A 215 2.00 3.71 8.10
N TYR A 216 2.29 4.52 9.11
CA TYR A 216 2.64 5.93 8.91
C TYR A 216 4.14 6.10 8.64
N ASN A 217 4.50 6.97 7.69
CA ASN A 217 5.88 7.12 7.19
C ASN A 217 6.47 5.78 6.70
N PHE A 218 5.62 4.93 6.14
CA PHE A 218 6.00 3.65 5.63
C PHE A 218 5.16 3.32 4.40
N ASP A 219 5.71 2.47 3.58
CA ASP A 219 5.15 2.05 2.31
C ASP A 219 5.50 0.59 2.16
N VAL A 220 4.57 -0.27 2.59
CA VAL A 220 4.79 -1.71 2.58
C VAL A 220 4.64 -2.28 1.18
N SER A 221 3.82 -1.64 0.33
CA SER A 221 3.54 -2.11 -1.03
C SER A 221 4.69 -1.86 -2.01
N GLU A 222 5.48 -0.79 -1.83
CA GLU A 222 6.69 -0.53 -2.62
C GLU A 222 7.72 -1.67 -2.44
N TYR A 223 7.85 -2.20 -1.22
CA TYR A 223 8.67 -3.39 -0.97
C TYR A 223 8.15 -4.65 -1.67
N TRP A 224 6.82 -4.79 -1.83
CA TRP A 224 6.23 -5.93 -2.54
C TRP A 224 6.37 -5.79 -4.06
N GLU A 225 6.15 -4.59 -4.61
CA GLU A 225 6.21 -4.32 -6.05
C GLU A 225 7.54 -4.75 -6.67
N PHE A 226 8.67 -4.37 -6.05
CA PHE A 226 10.01 -4.59 -6.58
C PHE A 226 10.74 -5.81 -6.00
N SER A 227 10.04 -6.65 -5.25
CA SER A 227 10.64 -7.82 -4.59
C SER A 227 11.26 -8.85 -5.55
N ASP A 228 10.85 -8.87 -6.82
CA ASP A 228 11.38 -9.77 -7.86
C ASP A 228 12.55 -9.18 -8.66
N GLU A 229 12.85 -7.89 -8.49
CA GLU A 229 13.90 -7.19 -9.23
C GLU A 229 15.21 -7.02 -8.43
N GLY A 230 15.20 -7.37 -7.14
CA GLY A 230 16.33 -7.13 -6.24
C GLY A 230 16.61 -5.64 -6.01
N TYR A 231 15.61 -4.78 -6.23
CA TYR A 231 15.72 -3.33 -6.06
C TYR A 231 15.97 -2.95 -4.60
N TYR A 232 15.31 -3.64 -3.68
CA TYR A 232 15.55 -3.57 -2.24
C TYR A 232 16.32 -4.79 -1.75
N ALA A 233 17.02 -4.63 -0.61
CA ALA A 233 17.64 -5.76 0.07
C ALA A 233 16.57 -6.81 0.43
N VAL A 234 16.89 -8.09 0.19
CA VAL A 234 15.96 -9.22 0.40
C VAL A 234 15.42 -9.26 1.84
N ASP A 235 16.23 -8.88 2.82
CA ASP A 235 15.78 -8.84 4.21
C ASP A 235 14.66 -7.81 4.42
N LEU A 236 14.73 -6.64 3.77
CA LEU A 236 13.70 -5.60 3.90
C LEU A 236 12.37 -6.02 3.25
N THR A 237 12.43 -6.63 2.06
CA THR A 237 11.23 -7.12 1.39
C THR A 237 10.61 -8.30 2.15
N ASN A 238 11.43 -9.18 2.74
CA ASN A 238 10.96 -10.25 3.61
C ASN A 238 10.24 -9.73 4.85
N GLU A 239 10.75 -8.68 5.51
CA GLU A 239 10.06 -8.08 6.66
C GLU A 239 8.71 -7.45 6.26
N ALA A 240 8.65 -6.77 5.10
CA ALA A 240 7.40 -6.26 4.56
C ALA A 240 6.38 -7.39 4.29
N TYR A 241 6.82 -8.53 3.76
CA TYR A 241 5.96 -9.71 3.59
C TYR A 241 5.46 -10.26 4.92
N LYS A 242 6.30 -10.33 5.96
CA LYS A 242 5.88 -10.79 7.29
C LYS A 242 4.77 -9.92 7.86
N LEU A 243 4.88 -8.59 7.75
CA LEU A 243 3.82 -7.65 8.16
C LEU A 243 2.51 -7.93 7.43
N GLY A 244 2.54 -7.99 6.09
CA GLY A 244 1.33 -8.24 5.29
C GLY A 244 0.67 -9.58 5.60
N VAL A 245 1.46 -10.67 5.69
CA VAL A 245 0.93 -12.01 6.02
C VAL A 245 0.27 -11.99 7.39
N ASN A 246 0.90 -11.36 8.38
CA ASN A 246 0.33 -11.19 9.70
C ASN A 246 -0.99 -10.41 9.68
N TYR A 247 -1.08 -9.30 8.93
CA TYR A 247 -2.31 -8.51 8.81
C TYR A 247 -3.48 -9.33 8.24
N VAL A 248 -3.22 -10.14 7.21
CA VAL A 248 -4.26 -11.00 6.62
C VAL A 248 -4.64 -12.13 7.57
N ILE A 249 -3.68 -12.78 8.23
CA ILE A 249 -3.97 -13.87 9.19
C ILE A 249 -4.74 -13.33 10.40
N TYR A 250 -4.38 -12.14 10.90
CA TYR A 250 -5.12 -11.45 11.95
C TYR A 250 -6.59 -11.27 11.56
N THR A 251 -6.84 -10.73 10.36
CA THR A 251 -8.18 -10.50 9.81
C THR A 251 -9.03 -11.77 9.75
N LEU A 252 -8.41 -12.93 9.49
CA LEU A 252 -9.13 -14.20 9.35
C LEU A 252 -9.37 -14.92 10.67
N SER A 253 -8.81 -14.42 11.78
CA SER A 253 -8.81 -15.11 13.07
C SER A 253 -9.48 -14.34 14.22
N HIS A 254 -9.78 -13.05 14.03
CA HIS A 254 -10.34 -12.14 15.04
C HIS A 254 -11.52 -11.36 14.49
#